data_AF-A0A3S2V4E6-F1
#
_entry.id   AF-A0A3S2V4E6-F1
#
_cell.length_a   1.000
_cell.length_b   1.000
_cell.length_c   1.000
_cell.angle_alpha   90.00
_cell.angle_beta   90.00
_cell.angle_gamma   90.00
#
_symmetry.space_group_name_H-M   'P 1'
#
loop_
_entity.id
_entity.type
_entity.pdbx_description
1 polymer ?
#
loop_
_entity_poly.entity_id
_entity_poly.type
_entity_poly.pdbx_seq_one_letter_code
_entity_poly.pdbx_strand_id
1 'polypeptide(L)'
;MPTNDREVFDKLTDGAGSPPVEAFITYALFAFERREWLSHHAATRGQPPSEIEVEAWIGNITDYQFDQMRSRAASFFDVAARAYMADEIEEARQETLKSAVVREVKAAGNFWRQLFIATATAIIAPVIIGLIVVAALRSEAVIPTITGTKTLVQPQAPNGTPGR
;
A
#
# COMPACT_ATOMS: atom_id res chain seq x y z
N MET A 1 -25.33 -4.62 -40.70
CA MET A 1 -24.81 -5.73 -39.89
C MET A 1 -23.83 -6.51 -40.74
N PRO A 2 -22.82 -7.16 -40.15
CA PRO A 2 -21.95 -8.06 -40.91
C PRO A 2 -22.77 -9.25 -41.41
N THR A 3 -22.38 -9.79 -42.56
CA THR A 3 -23.08 -10.90 -43.24
C THR A 3 -22.22 -12.15 -43.37
N ASN A 4 -20.89 -12.00 -43.28
CA ASN A 4 -19.90 -13.06 -43.45
C ASN A 4 -18.77 -12.93 -42.41
N ASP A 5 -17.98 -13.99 -42.25
CA ASP A 5 -16.89 -14.07 -41.26
C ASP A 5 -15.88 -12.91 -41.38
N ARG A 6 -15.62 -12.42 -42.61
CA ARG A 6 -14.71 -11.30 -42.85
C ARG A 6 -15.29 -10.00 -42.32
N GLU A 7 -16.54 -9.68 -42.63
CA GLU A 7 -17.20 -8.50 -42.08
C GLU A 7 -17.34 -8.55 -40.55
N VAL A 8 -17.46 -9.75 -39.97
CA VAL A 8 -17.40 -9.93 -38.51
C VAL A 8 -16.00 -9.64 -37.97
N PHE A 9 -14.95 -10.17 -38.62
CA PHE A 9 -13.56 -9.88 -38.27
C PHE A 9 -13.29 -8.37 -38.32
N ASP A 10 -13.53 -7.74 -39.47
CA ASP A 10 -13.32 -6.31 -39.71
C ASP A 10 -14.10 -5.46 -38.66
N LYS A 11 -15.38 -5.78 -38.39
CA LYS A 11 -16.19 -5.12 -37.33
C LYS A 11 -15.61 -5.25 -35.92
N LEU A 12 -14.94 -6.37 -35.62
CA LEU A 12 -14.34 -6.63 -34.32
C LEU A 12 -12.94 -6.02 -34.18
N THR A 13 -12.17 -5.91 -35.27
CA THR A 13 -10.80 -5.37 -35.26
C THR A 13 -10.70 -3.88 -35.54
N ASP A 14 -11.59 -3.29 -36.34
CA ASP A 14 -11.55 -1.87 -36.72
C ASP A 14 -12.06 -0.92 -35.62
N GLY A 15 -12.52 -1.47 -34.50
CA GLY A 15 -12.93 -0.72 -33.32
C GLY A 15 -11.74 -0.03 -32.65
N ALA A 16 -11.52 1.26 -32.96
CA ALA A 16 -10.40 2.10 -32.52
C ALA A 16 -10.22 2.33 -30.99
N GLY A 17 -10.83 1.51 -30.13
CA GLY A 17 -10.75 1.60 -28.67
C GLY A 17 -10.41 0.29 -27.94
N SER A 18 -10.52 -0.89 -28.55
CA SER A 18 -10.18 -2.16 -27.90
C SER A 18 -8.72 -2.56 -28.17
N PRO A 19 -8.00 -3.14 -27.19
CA PRO A 19 -6.68 -3.74 -27.43
C PRO A 19 -6.76 -4.84 -28.49
N PRO A 20 -5.76 -5.00 -29.39
CA PRO A 20 -5.80 -6.03 -30.44
C PRO A 20 -6.04 -7.45 -29.93
N VAL A 21 -5.51 -7.79 -28.76
CA VAL A 21 -5.70 -9.08 -28.09
C VAL A 21 -7.17 -9.34 -27.73
N GLU A 22 -7.88 -8.31 -27.24
CA GLU A 22 -9.32 -8.42 -26.92
C GLU A 22 -10.15 -8.66 -28.18
N ALA A 23 -9.83 -7.97 -29.28
CA ALA A 23 -10.48 -8.18 -30.58
C ALA A 23 -10.27 -9.63 -31.09
N PHE A 24 -9.05 -10.18 -31.00
CA PHE A 24 -8.78 -11.57 -31.39
C PHE A 24 -9.49 -12.60 -30.50
N ILE A 25 -9.54 -12.40 -29.18
CA ILE A 25 -10.28 -13.29 -28.27
C ILE A 25 -11.79 -13.18 -28.53
N THR A 26 -12.30 -11.99 -28.83
CA THR A 26 -13.71 -11.78 -29.23
C THR A 26 -14.04 -12.52 -30.52
N TYR A 27 -13.16 -12.45 -31.53
CA TYR A 27 -13.33 -13.21 -32.78
C TYR A 27 -13.24 -14.72 -32.55
N ALA A 28 -12.37 -15.19 -31.66
CA ALA A 28 -12.30 -16.60 -31.27
C ALA A 28 -13.59 -17.08 -30.58
N LEU A 29 -14.23 -16.25 -29.75
CA LEU A 29 -15.55 -16.54 -29.17
C LEU A 29 -16.64 -16.59 -30.24
N PHE A 30 -16.66 -15.67 -31.20
CA PHE A 30 -17.57 -15.74 -32.35
C PHE A 30 -17.39 -17.04 -33.15
N ALA A 31 -16.15 -17.42 -33.47
CA ALA A 31 -15.84 -18.64 -34.21
C ALA A 31 -16.27 -19.91 -33.43
N PHE A 32 -16.13 -19.89 -32.10
CA PHE A 32 -16.63 -20.94 -31.22
C PHE A 32 -18.18 -21.01 -31.24
N GLU A 33 -18.88 -19.90 -31.02
CA GLU A 33 -20.35 -19.85 -31.04
C GLU A 33 -20.91 -20.28 -32.41
N ARG A 34 -20.26 -19.88 -33.51
CA ARG A 34 -20.59 -20.35 -34.86
C ARG A 34 -20.45 -21.87 -34.97
N ARG A 35 -19.36 -22.44 -34.48
CA ARG A 35 -19.13 -23.90 -34.48
C ARG A 35 -20.22 -24.65 -33.70
N GLU A 36 -20.57 -24.17 -32.51
CA GLU A 36 -21.65 -24.77 -31.70
C GLU A 36 -23.01 -24.69 -32.44
N TRP A 37 -23.32 -23.55 -33.06
CA TRP A 37 -24.53 -23.40 -33.86
C TRP A 37 -24.56 -24.34 -35.08
N LEU A 38 -23.46 -24.45 -35.83
CA LEU A 38 -23.30 -25.39 -36.95
C LEU A 38 -23.56 -26.83 -36.49
N SER A 39 -22.97 -27.25 -35.37
CA SER A 39 -23.15 -28.58 -34.79
C SER A 39 -24.60 -28.83 -34.34
N HIS A 40 -25.23 -27.86 -33.69
CA HIS A 40 -26.62 -27.96 -33.24
C HIS A 40 -27.61 -28.02 -34.42
N HIS A 41 -27.43 -27.20 -35.45
CA HIS A 41 -28.26 -27.21 -36.66
C HIS A 41 -28.17 -28.57 -37.36
N ALA A 42 -26.95 -29.08 -37.58
CA ALA A 42 -26.73 -30.38 -38.18
C ALA A 42 -27.35 -31.53 -37.38
N ALA A 43 -27.23 -31.52 -36.04
CA ALA A 43 -27.85 -32.51 -35.17
C ALA A 43 -29.39 -32.45 -35.18
N THR A 44 -29.97 -31.25 -35.33
CA THR A 44 -31.43 -31.04 -35.30
C THR A 44 -32.09 -31.36 -36.65
N ARG A 45 -31.43 -31.06 -37.77
CA ARG A 45 -32.01 -31.19 -39.12
C ARG A 45 -31.46 -32.36 -39.94
N GLY A 46 -30.45 -33.07 -39.45
CA GLY A 46 -29.83 -34.21 -40.14
C GLY A 46 -28.93 -33.84 -41.33
N GLN A 47 -28.70 -32.55 -41.57
CA GLN A 47 -27.86 -32.03 -42.65
C GLN A 47 -27.16 -30.75 -42.18
N PRO A 48 -25.93 -30.44 -42.63
CA PRO A 48 -25.28 -29.17 -42.32
C PRO A 48 -26.08 -27.98 -42.90
N PRO A 49 -26.02 -26.80 -42.29
CA PRO A 49 -26.62 -25.59 -42.84
C PRO A 49 -25.97 -25.21 -44.17
N SER A 50 -26.79 -24.66 -45.07
CA SER A 50 -26.34 -24.01 -46.30
C SER A 50 -25.62 -22.68 -46.01
N GLU A 51 -24.79 -22.22 -46.95
CA GLU A 51 -24.05 -20.95 -46.82
C GLU A 51 -24.98 -19.76 -46.53
N ILE A 52 -26.13 -19.68 -47.22
CA ILE A 52 -27.18 -18.68 -47.00
C ILE A 52 -27.75 -18.73 -45.56
N GLU A 53 -27.89 -19.92 -44.96
CA GLU A 53 -28.31 -20.04 -43.57
C GLU A 53 -27.23 -19.59 -42.58
N VAL A 54 -25.94 -19.79 -42.91
CA VAL A 54 -24.82 -19.26 -42.12
C VAL A 54 -24.81 -17.73 -42.18
N GLU A 55 -24.91 -17.15 -43.38
CA GLU A 55 -24.97 -15.70 -43.56
C GLU A 55 -26.18 -15.08 -42.85
N ALA A 56 -27.34 -15.72 -42.95
CA ALA A 56 -28.54 -15.30 -42.23
C ALA A 56 -28.37 -15.40 -40.70
N TRP A 57 -27.66 -16.42 -40.19
CA TRP A 57 -27.34 -16.51 -38.77
C TRP A 57 -26.38 -15.37 -38.33
N ILE A 58 -25.32 -15.09 -39.10
CA ILE A 58 -24.39 -13.98 -38.85
C ILE A 58 -25.12 -12.63 -38.86
N GLY A 59 -25.96 -12.39 -39.87
CA GLY A 59 -26.74 -11.15 -40.03
C GLY A 59 -27.78 -10.91 -38.93
N ASN A 60 -28.18 -11.96 -38.21
CA ASN A 60 -29.05 -11.88 -37.03
C ASN A 60 -28.29 -11.57 -35.72
N ILE A 61 -26.95 -11.54 -35.72
CA ILE A 61 -26.16 -11.17 -34.54
C ILE A 61 -26.27 -9.65 -34.33
N THR A 62 -26.85 -9.27 -33.19
CA THR A 62 -27.04 -7.87 -32.79
C THR A 62 -25.77 -7.24 -32.24
N ASP A 63 -25.68 -5.91 -32.26
CA ASP A 63 -24.57 -5.18 -31.62
C ASP A 63 -24.43 -5.52 -30.13
N TYR A 64 -25.56 -5.68 -29.43
CA TYR A 64 -25.59 -6.15 -28.04
C TYR A 64 -24.90 -7.51 -27.87
N GLN A 65 -25.11 -8.47 -28.79
CA GLN A 65 -24.42 -9.77 -28.73
C GLN A 65 -22.91 -9.62 -28.96
N PHE A 66 -22.48 -8.75 -29.88
CA PHE A 66 -21.05 -8.45 -30.05
C PHE A 66 -20.44 -7.82 -28.79
N ASP A 67 -21.12 -6.89 -28.12
CA ASP A 67 -20.65 -6.30 -26.86
C ASP A 67 -20.65 -7.31 -25.70
N GLN A 68 -21.58 -8.26 -25.68
CA GLN A 68 -21.53 -9.42 -24.77
C GLN A 68 -20.37 -10.37 -25.10
N MET A 69 -19.97 -10.54 -26.36
CA MET A 69 -18.76 -11.30 -26.72
C MET A 69 -17.48 -10.56 -26.25
N ARG A 70 -17.38 -9.23 -26.47
CA ARG A 70 -16.26 -8.40 -25.98
C ARG A 70 -16.12 -8.46 -24.46
N SER A 71 -17.22 -8.30 -23.75
CA SER A 71 -17.26 -8.38 -22.28
C SER A 71 -16.79 -9.74 -21.75
N ARG A 72 -17.17 -10.84 -22.44
CA ARG A 72 -16.70 -12.19 -22.15
C ARG A 72 -15.21 -12.37 -22.50
N ALA A 73 -14.75 -11.82 -23.63
CA ALA A 73 -13.34 -11.87 -24.03
C ALA A 73 -12.43 -11.16 -23.01
N ALA A 74 -12.80 -9.94 -22.58
CA ALA A 74 -12.07 -9.19 -21.56
C ALA A 74 -12.04 -9.94 -20.21
N SER A 75 -13.16 -10.56 -19.81
CA SER A 75 -13.24 -11.38 -18.60
C SER A 75 -12.34 -12.62 -18.68
N PHE A 76 -12.37 -13.37 -19.79
CA PHE A 76 -11.47 -14.50 -20.01
C PHE A 76 -10.00 -14.08 -19.98
N PHE A 77 -9.65 -12.94 -20.59
CA PHE A 77 -8.29 -12.42 -20.59
C PHE A 77 -7.83 -11.99 -19.18
N ASP A 78 -8.65 -11.27 -18.41
CA ASP A 78 -8.33 -10.88 -17.03
C ASP A 78 -8.11 -12.10 -16.12
N VAL A 79 -8.99 -13.12 -16.20
CA VAL A 79 -8.83 -14.37 -15.44
C VAL A 79 -7.54 -15.11 -15.84
N ALA A 80 -7.27 -15.24 -17.14
CA ALA A 80 -6.05 -15.91 -17.63
C ALA A 80 -4.77 -15.14 -17.24
N ALA A 81 -4.78 -13.80 -17.36
CA ALA A 81 -3.65 -12.95 -16.99
C ALA A 81 -3.38 -13.00 -15.48
N ARG A 82 -4.41 -12.97 -14.62
CA ARG A 82 -4.27 -13.15 -13.17
C ARG A 82 -3.72 -14.52 -12.78
N ALA A 83 -4.14 -15.57 -13.49
CA ALA A 83 -3.65 -16.92 -13.24
C ALA A 83 -2.19 -17.09 -13.69
N TYR A 84 -1.80 -16.45 -14.80
CA TYR A 84 -0.42 -16.43 -15.28
C TYR A 84 0.51 -15.63 -14.35
N MET A 85 0.08 -14.44 -13.92
CA MET A 85 0.84 -13.54 -13.05
C MET A 85 0.70 -13.86 -11.55
N ALA A 86 0.20 -15.04 -11.18
CA ALA A 86 -0.17 -15.34 -9.79
C ALA A 86 1.04 -15.29 -8.85
N ASP A 87 2.18 -15.82 -9.31
CA ASP A 87 3.42 -15.89 -8.53
C ASP A 87 4.06 -14.51 -8.37
N GLU A 88 4.10 -13.69 -9.43
CA GLU A 88 4.64 -12.32 -9.39
C GLU A 88 3.77 -11.38 -8.55
N ILE A 89 2.44 -11.55 -8.58
CA ILE A 89 1.50 -10.82 -7.73
C ILE A 89 1.74 -11.16 -6.25
N GLU A 90 2.00 -12.43 -5.94
CA GLU A 90 2.28 -12.88 -4.57
C GLU A 90 3.68 -12.43 -4.10
N GLU A 91 4.70 -12.46 -4.96
CA GLU A 91 6.03 -11.91 -4.65
C GLU A 91 5.94 -10.40 -4.35
N ALA A 92 5.28 -9.61 -5.21
CA ALA A 92 5.08 -8.18 -5.00
C ALA A 92 4.28 -7.86 -3.71
N ARG A 93 3.31 -8.70 -3.35
CA ARG A 93 2.61 -8.62 -2.05
C ARG A 93 3.57 -8.87 -0.88
N GLN A 94 4.40 -9.91 -0.97
CA GLN A 94 5.36 -10.22 0.09
C GLN A 94 6.43 -9.13 0.23
N GLU A 95 6.91 -8.53 -0.86
CA GLU A 95 7.79 -7.35 -0.78
C GLU A 95 7.10 -6.16 -0.12
N THR A 96 5.84 -5.90 -0.46
CA THR A 96 5.05 -4.83 0.16
C THR A 96 4.91 -5.07 1.68
N LEU A 97 4.58 -6.28 2.10
CA LEU A 97 4.49 -6.68 3.52
C LEU A 97 5.84 -6.55 4.23
N LYS A 98 6.94 -7.03 3.63
CA LYS A 98 8.31 -6.86 4.16
C LYS A 98 8.64 -5.38 4.34
N SER A 99 8.27 -4.52 3.39
CA SER A 99 8.53 -3.07 3.47
C SER A 99 7.75 -2.40 4.61
N ALA A 100 6.50 -2.80 4.85
CA ALA A 100 5.66 -2.32 5.94
C ALA A 100 6.24 -2.75 7.30
N VAL A 101 6.59 -4.03 7.46
CA VAL A 101 7.23 -4.56 8.68
C VAL A 101 8.56 -3.87 8.96
N VAL A 102 9.42 -3.65 7.94
CA VAL A 102 10.70 -2.93 8.12
C VAL A 102 10.48 -1.47 8.55
N ARG A 103 9.43 -0.80 8.04
CA ARG A 103 9.06 0.56 8.44
C ARG A 103 8.60 0.60 9.90
N GLU A 104 7.78 -0.36 10.32
CA GLU A 104 7.26 -0.47 11.68
C GLU A 104 8.35 -0.86 12.68
N VAL A 105 9.23 -1.81 12.34
CA VAL A 105 10.43 -2.16 13.14
C VAL A 105 11.39 -0.98 13.25
N LYS A 106 11.57 -0.14 12.21
CA LYS A 106 12.36 1.09 12.31
C LYS A 106 11.73 2.13 13.25
N ALA A 107 10.40 2.27 13.23
CA ALA A 107 9.69 3.14 14.18
C ALA A 107 9.83 2.62 15.62
N ALA A 108 9.61 1.32 15.83
CA ALA A 108 9.80 0.63 17.11
C ALA A 108 11.26 0.66 17.59
N GLY A 109 12.24 0.66 16.69
CA GLY A 109 13.66 0.79 17.03
C GLY A 109 14.00 2.16 17.65
N ASN A 110 13.32 3.22 17.21
CA ASN A 110 13.49 4.55 17.82
C ASN A 110 12.82 4.61 19.21
N PHE A 111 11.66 3.96 19.38
CA PHE A 111 11.03 3.76 20.68
C PHE A 111 11.92 2.96 21.63
N TRP A 112 12.47 1.81 21.20
CA TRP A 112 13.40 1.00 22.00
C TRP A 112 14.66 1.78 22.37
N ARG A 113 15.23 2.58 21.46
CA ARG A 113 16.39 3.42 21.76
C ARG A 113 16.06 4.47 22.82
N GLN A 114 14.88 5.10 22.75
CA GLN A 114 14.41 6.03 23.78
C GLN A 114 14.13 5.33 25.11
N LEU A 115 13.54 4.13 25.10
CA LEU A 115 13.30 3.31 26.27
C LEU A 115 14.62 2.95 26.98
N PHE A 116 15.61 2.43 26.23
CA PHE A 116 16.94 2.12 26.78
C PHE A 116 17.65 3.37 27.34
N ILE A 117 17.58 4.51 26.67
CA ILE A 117 18.15 5.78 27.19
C ILE A 117 17.44 6.18 28.49
N ALA A 118 16.11 6.17 28.52
CA ALA A 118 15.32 6.52 29.71
C ALA A 118 15.61 5.58 30.89
N THR A 119 15.64 4.26 30.67
CA THR A 119 15.98 3.26 31.69
C THR A 119 17.42 3.42 32.17
N ALA A 120 18.38 3.64 31.27
CA ALA A 120 19.77 3.89 31.66
C ALA A 120 19.91 5.16 32.50
N THR A 121 19.29 6.28 32.10
CA THR A 121 19.29 7.54 32.86
C THR A 121 18.63 7.37 34.22
N ALA A 122 17.51 6.65 34.31
CA ALA A 122 16.79 6.40 35.56
C ALA A 122 17.58 5.53 36.56
N ILE A 123 18.50 4.68 36.10
CA ILE A 123 19.38 3.87 36.96
C ILE A 123 20.66 4.64 37.33
N ILE A 124 21.23 5.39 36.37
CA ILE A 124 22.50 6.11 36.57
C ILE A 124 22.33 7.34 37.47
N ALA A 125 21.22 8.10 37.33
CA ALA A 125 21.02 9.32 38.11
C ALA A 125 20.96 9.09 39.64
N PRO A 126 20.22 8.10 40.18
CA PRO A 126 20.26 7.77 41.61
C PRO A 126 21.65 7.38 42.12
N VAL A 127 22.44 6.66 41.32
CA VAL A 127 23.81 6.24 41.70
C VAL A 127 24.75 7.44 41.79
N ILE A 128 24.68 8.37 40.83
CA ILE A 128 25.48 9.60 40.85
C ILE A 128 25.07 10.50 42.03
N ILE A 129 23.77 10.70 42.25
CA ILE A 129 23.26 11.50 43.37
C ILE A 129 23.67 10.87 44.71
N GLY A 130 23.54 9.55 44.86
CA GLY A 130 23.98 8.82 46.05
C GLY A 130 25.48 8.97 46.32
N LEU A 131 26.32 8.88 45.28
CA LEU A 131 27.76 9.13 45.39
C LEU A 131 28.08 10.55 45.85
N ILE A 132 27.40 11.56 45.29
CA ILE A 132 27.59 12.97 45.69
C ILE A 132 27.20 13.18 47.15
N VAL A 133 26.05 12.63 47.60
CA VAL A 133 25.61 12.73 49.00
C VAL A 133 26.59 12.05 49.96
N VAL A 134 27.08 10.84 49.62
CA VAL A 134 28.09 10.14 50.44
C VAL A 134 29.42 10.90 50.48
N ALA A 135 29.84 11.52 49.37
CA ALA A 135 31.06 12.34 49.33
C ALA A 135 30.92 13.63 50.17
N ALA A 136 29.78 14.32 50.07
CA ALA A 136 29.47 15.51 50.86
C ALA A 136 29.47 15.20 52.36
N LEU A 137 28.73 14.15 52.78
CA LEU A 137 28.67 13.72 54.19
C LEU A 137 30.04 13.26 54.74
N ARG A 138 30.94 12.73 53.90
CA ARG A 138 32.33 12.46 54.31
C ARG A 138 33.19 13.71 54.39
N SER A 139 32.89 14.76 53.63
CA SER A 139 33.67 16.02 53.64
C SER A 139 33.41 16.87 54.89
N GLU A 140 32.20 16.79 55.47
CA GLU A 140 31.87 17.47 56.74
C GLU A 140 32.65 16.92 57.96
N ALA A 141 33.26 15.72 57.85
CA ALA A 141 34.07 15.15 58.91
C ALA A 141 35.48 15.77 59.06
N VAL A 142 35.86 16.76 58.21
CA VAL A 142 37.25 17.26 58.12
C VAL A 142 37.36 18.79 58.11
N ILE A 143 36.46 19.53 58.77
CA ILE A 143 36.65 20.96 59.06
C ILE A 143 36.35 21.28 60.54
N PRO A 144 37.36 21.55 61.38
CA PRO A 144 37.15 22.01 62.75
C PRO A 144 36.69 23.48 62.78
N THR A 145 35.75 23.77 63.68
CA THR A 145 35.21 25.10 63.96
C THR A 145 36.32 26.10 64.33
N ILE A 146 36.42 27.22 63.61
CA ILE A 146 37.16 28.41 64.07
C ILE A 146 36.18 29.47 64.56
N THR A 147 35.96 29.46 65.87
CA THR A 147 35.29 30.55 66.60
C THR A 147 36.25 31.73 66.68
N GLY A 148 35.97 32.83 65.96
CA GLY A 148 36.83 34.02 65.89
C GLY A 148 36.04 35.31 66.04
N THR A 149 35.85 35.77 67.27
CA THR A 149 35.06 36.97 67.60
C THR A 149 35.89 38.26 67.56
N LYS A 150 35.18 39.42 67.55
CA LYS A 150 35.61 40.75 68.08
C LYS A 150 36.58 41.60 67.22
N THR A 151 36.44 42.94 67.10
CA THR A 151 35.31 43.89 67.35
C THR A 151 35.65 45.31 66.82
N LEU A 152 34.60 46.13 66.54
CA LEU A 152 34.54 47.62 66.61
C LEU A 152 35.47 48.44 65.67
N VAL A 153 34.98 49.46 64.94
CA VAL A 153 34.97 50.91 65.27
C VAL A 153 34.58 51.63 63.95
N GLN A 154 33.80 52.72 63.80
CA GLN A 154 32.93 53.56 64.66
C GLN A 154 31.86 54.26 63.75
N PRO A 155 30.88 55.06 64.26
CA PRO A 155 29.72 55.54 63.49
C PRO A 155 29.86 56.96 62.90
N GLN A 156 28.92 57.34 62.03
CA GLN A 156 28.50 58.74 61.92
C GLN A 156 26.98 58.86 61.65
N ALA A 157 26.35 59.76 62.40
CA ALA A 157 24.93 60.13 62.33
C ALA A 157 24.87 61.67 62.41
N PRO A 158 23.68 62.28 62.56
CA PRO A 158 22.50 62.21 61.70
C PRO A 158 22.25 63.59 61.04
N ASN A 159 21.24 63.71 60.17
CA ASN A 159 20.41 64.92 60.15
C ASN A 159 19.12 64.69 59.37
N GLY A 160 18.00 65.09 59.97
CA GLY A 160 16.73 65.28 59.29
C GLY A 160 16.16 66.65 59.64
N THR A 161 15.40 67.25 58.73
CA THR A 161 14.38 68.27 59.01
C THR A 161 13.50 68.43 57.74
N PRO A 162 12.25 68.90 57.86
CA PRO A 162 11.16 68.41 57.00
C PRO A 162 10.67 69.41 55.95
N GLY A 163 9.78 68.95 55.06
CA GLY A 163 9.13 69.79 54.04
C GLY A 163 7.68 69.42 53.76
N ARG A 164 6.76 70.10 54.49
CA ARG A 164 5.30 70.16 54.33
C ARG A 164 4.47 68.94 54.72
#